data_AF-A0A849DSB3-F1
#
_entry.id   AF-A0A849DSB3-F1
#
_cell.length_a   1.000
_cell.length_b   1.000
_cell.length_c   1.000
_cell.angle_alpha   90.00
_cell.angle_beta   90.00
_cell.angle_gamma   90.00
#
_symmetry.space_group_name_H-M   'P 1'
#
loop_
_entity.id
_entity.type
_entity.pdbx_description
1 polymer ?
#
loop_
_entity_poly.entity_id
_entity_poly.type
_entity_poly.pdbx_seq_one_letter_code
_entity_poly.pdbx_strand_id
1 'polypeptide(L)'
;MVRDLLRTQHPDLADLPLAHAATGWDNTTFRLGDTLAVRLPRITAAATLIEREQRWLPTLAAVLPVAVPAPVRLGRPGAGFPWSWSIVPWT
;
A
#
# COMPACT_ATOMS: atom_id res chain seq x y z
N MET A 1 9.58 9.66 -5.68
CA MET A 1 8.53 8.72 -6.12
C MET A 1 7.49 8.43 -5.04
N VAL A 2 7.77 7.61 -4.00
CA VAL A 2 6.73 7.23 -3.01
C VAL A 2 6.14 8.45 -2.29
N ARG A 3 6.98 9.44 -1.95
CA ARG A 3 6.51 10.72 -1.40
C ARG A 3 5.61 11.49 -2.36
N ASP A 4 5.87 11.45 -3.66
CA ASP A 4 5.06 12.16 -4.66
C ASP A 4 3.72 11.48 -4.87
N LEU A 5 3.69 10.14 -4.84
CA LEU A 5 2.46 9.35 -4.79
C LEU A 5 1.62 9.70 -3.55
N LEU A 6 2.25 9.80 -2.38
CA LEU A 6 1.56 10.21 -1.15
C LEU A 6 1.04 11.65 -1.26
N ARG A 7 1.86 12.61 -1.67
CA ARG A 7 1.45 14.02 -1.81
C ARG A 7 0.28 14.21 -2.78
N THR A 8 0.25 13.44 -3.86
CA THR A 8 -0.79 13.57 -4.89
C THR A 8 -2.10 12.87 -4.53
N GLN A 9 -2.07 11.79 -3.75
CA GLN A 9 -3.25 10.94 -3.50
C GLN A 9 -3.70 10.89 -2.04
N HIS A 10 -2.78 11.04 -1.09
CA HIS A 10 -3.00 10.97 0.37
C HIS A 10 -2.17 12.05 1.08
N PRO A 11 -2.43 13.35 0.81
CA PRO A 11 -1.61 14.46 1.29
C PRO A 11 -1.58 14.54 2.82
N ASP A 12 -2.62 14.06 3.50
CA ASP A 12 -2.70 13.94 4.97
C ASP A 12 -1.61 13.04 5.56
N LEU A 13 -1.06 12.12 4.78
CA LEU A 13 -0.02 11.18 5.19
C LEU A 13 1.37 11.52 4.63
N ALA A 14 1.46 12.51 3.74
CA ALA A 14 2.67 12.76 2.95
C ALA A 14 3.86 13.26 3.77
N ASP A 15 3.59 13.90 4.91
CA ASP A 15 4.61 14.47 5.79
C ASP A 15 5.04 13.49 6.90
N LEU A 16 4.42 12.31 6.98
CA LEU A 16 4.86 11.29 7.93
C LEU A 16 6.27 10.77 7.61
N PRO A 17 7.03 10.33 8.63
CA PRO A 17 8.31 9.65 8.43
C PRO A 17 8.14 8.50 7.43
N LEU A 18 9.01 8.42 6.43
CA LEU A 18 8.95 7.37 5.41
C LEU A 18 10.33 6.75 5.29
N ALA A 19 10.42 5.46 5.59
CA ALA A 19 11.65 4.69 5.54
C ALA A 19 11.44 3.43 4.70
N HIS A 20 12.45 3.06 3.91
CA HIS A 20 12.44 1.75 3.26
C HIS A 20 12.51 0.66 4.34
N ALA A 21 11.65 -0.35 4.23
CA ALA A 21 11.59 -1.43 5.21
C ALA A 21 12.07 -2.75 4.63
N ALA A 22 11.55 -3.13 3.45
CA ALA A 22 11.91 -4.37 2.79
C ALA A 22 11.65 -4.32 1.29
N THR A 23 12.42 -5.08 0.54
CA THR A 23 12.14 -5.37 -0.86
C THR A 23 11.95 -6.87 -1.01
N GLY A 24 10.70 -7.29 -1.14
CA GLY A 24 10.34 -8.67 -1.49
C GLY A 24 10.47 -8.92 -2.99
N TRP A 25 10.17 -10.15 -3.39
CA TRP A 25 10.12 -10.53 -4.80
C TRP A 25 9.04 -9.75 -5.55
N ASP A 26 7.86 -9.69 -4.95
CA ASP A 26 6.61 -9.16 -5.47
C ASP A 26 6.41 -7.67 -5.18
N ASN A 27 6.80 -7.21 -3.99
CA ASN A 27 6.50 -5.88 -3.47
C ASN A 27 7.73 -5.22 -2.82
N THR A 28 7.82 -3.89 -2.95
CA THR A 28 8.67 -3.05 -2.10
C THR A 28 7.80 -2.41 -1.03
N THR A 29 8.21 -2.55 0.22
CA THR A 29 7.49 -2.03 1.38
C THR A 29 8.27 -0.89 2.02
N PHE A 30 7.59 0.22 2.25
CA PHE A 30 8.10 1.36 3.01
C PHE A 30 7.29 1.52 4.29
N ARG A 31 7.95 1.69 5.43
CA ARG A 31 7.29 2.08 6.67
C ARG A 31 6.92 3.55 6.61
N LEU A 32 5.67 3.86 6.95
CA LEU A 32 5.08 5.20 6.94
C LEU A 32 4.57 5.54 8.34
N GLY A 33 5.22 6.50 8.99
CA GLY A 33 5.04 6.76 10.42
C GLY A 33 5.28 5.51 11.26
N ASP A 34 4.56 5.41 12.37
CA ASP A 34 4.77 4.32 13.31
C ASP A 34 3.91 3.09 13.01
N THR A 35 2.75 3.28 12.39
CA THR A 35 1.65 2.31 12.32
C THR A 35 1.22 1.93 10.90
N LEU A 36 1.83 2.48 9.85
CA LEU A 36 1.45 2.22 8.46
C LEU A 36 2.63 1.72 7.62
N ALA A 37 2.31 1.02 6.53
CA ALA A 37 3.24 0.68 5.48
C ALA A 37 2.65 0.90 4.09
N VAL A 38 3.49 1.37 3.19
CA VAL A 38 3.20 1.53 1.76
C VAL A 38 3.77 0.32 1.03
N ARG A 39 2.91 -0.44 0.33
CA ARG A 39 3.30 -1.59 -0.50
C ARG A 39 3.19 -1.22 -1.97
N LEU A 40 4.33 -1.21 -2.66
CA LEU A 40 4.42 -0.97 -4.10
C LEU A 40 4.76 -2.28 -4.82
N PRO A 41 3.96 -2.74 -5.79
CA PRO A 41 4.27 -3.93 -6.55
C PRO A 41 5.49 -3.69 -7.44
N ARG A 42 6.24 -4.76 -7.74
CA ARG A 42 7.42 -4.74 -8.61
C ARG A 42 7.21 -5.48 -9.93
N ILE A 43 6.17 -6.30 -10.00
CA ILE A 43 5.84 -7.13 -11.16
C ILE A 43 4.34 -7.03 -11.42
N THR A 44 3.95 -7.20 -12.69
CA THR A 44 2.54 -7.14 -13.12
C THR A 44 1.66 -8.11 -12.35
N ALA A 45 2.15 -9.32 -12.05
CA ALA A 45 1.40 -10.30 -11.26
C ALA A 45 1.04 -9.79 -9.85
N ALA A 46 1.96 -9.06 -9.20
CA ALA A 46 1.74 -8.47 -7.89
C ALA A 46 0.79 -7.26 -7.97
N ALA A 47 0.88 -6.47 -9.04
CA ALA A 47 -0.07 -5.36 -9.29
C ALA A 47 -1.51 -5.88 -9.41
N THR A 48 -1.73 -6.94 -10.18
CA THR A 48 -3.06 -7.58 -10.29
C THR A 48 -3.54 -8.13 -8.95
N LEU A 49 -2.64 -8.63 -8.10
CA LEU A 49 -3.00 -9.10 -6.76
C LEU A 49 -3.42 -7.93 -5.87
N ILE A 50 -2.69 -6.82 -5.87
CA ILE A 50 -3.04 -5.62 -5.12
C ILE A 50 -4.43 -5.12 -5.49
N GLU A 51 -4.79 -5.08 -6.78
CA GLU A 51 -6.13 -4.65 -7.19
C GLU A 51 -7.24 -5.54 -6.65
N ARG A 52 -6.99 -6.86 -6.55
CA ARG A 52 -7.92 -7.80 -5.93
C ARG A 52 -8.01 -7.59 -4.42
N GLU A 53 -6.88 -7.42 -3.76
CA GLU A 53 -6.81 -7.11 -2.33
C GLU A 53 -7.59 -5.84 -2.00
N GLN A 54 -7.35 -4.76 -2.75
CA GLN A 54 -8.06 -3.48 -2.60
C GLN A 54 -9.57 -3.60 -2.78
N ARG A 55 -10.03 -4.47 -3.68
CA ARG A 55 -11.46 -4.67 -3.94
C ARG A 55 -12.14 -5.51 -2.86
N TRP A 56 -11.50 -6.57 -2.39
CA TRP A 56 -12.17 -7.62 -1.61
C TRP A 56 -11.79 -7.62 -0.13
N LEU A 57 -10.55 -7.28 0.23
CA LEU A 57 -10.10 -7.37 1.62
C LEU A 57 -10.85 -6.43 2.57
N PRO A 58 -11.25 -5.20 2.22
CA PRO A 58 -12.04 -4.37 3.13
C PRO A 58 -13.35 -5.03 3.55
N THR A 59 -14.03 -5.71 2.62
CA THR A 59 -15.27 -6.43 2.89
C THR A 59 -15.03 -7.71 3.69
N LEU A 60 -13.97 -8.45 3.35
CA LEU A 60 -13.62 -9.69 4.06
C LEU A 60 -13.11 -9.42 5.48
N ALA A 61 -12.35 -8.36 5.70
CA ALA A 61 -11.85 -7.97 7.01
C ALA A 61 -12.98 -7.69 8.01
N ALA A 62 -14.14 -7.25 7.55
CA ALA A 62 -15.30 -7.00 8.40
C ALA A 62 -15.95 -8.28 8.95
N VAL A 63 -15.69 -9.44 8.33
CA VAL A 63 -16.37 -10.71 8.66
C VAL A 63 -15.42 -11.82 9.08
N LEU A 64 -14.11 -11.63 8.93
CA LEU A 64 -13.10 -12.62 9.30
C LEU A 64 -12.69 -12.46 10.77
N PRO A 65 -12.55 -13.55 11.53
CA PRO A 65 -12.11 -13.51 12.93
C PRO A 65 -10.59 -13.30 13.08
N VAL A 66 -9.86 -13.11 11.97
CA VAL A 66 -8.40 -12.97 11.94
C VAL A 66 -8.00 -11.63 11.35
N ALA A 67 -6.94 -11.04 11.89
CA ALA A 67 -6.38 -9.81 11.33
C ALA A 67 -5.83 -10.09 9.93
N VAL A 68 -6.41 -9.43 8.94
CA VAL A 68 -5.90 -9.41 7.56
C VAL A 68 -5.29 -8.04 7.29
N PRO A 69 -4.21 -7.93 6.49
CA PRO A 69 -3.58 -6.66 6.15
C PRO A 69 -4.42 -5.91 5.11
N ALA A 70 -5.69 -5.63 5.45
CA ALA A 70 -6.60 -4.91 4.58
C ALA A 70 -6.06 -3.51 4.30
N PRO A 71 -6.06 -3.06 3.03
CA PRO A 71 -5.67 -1.70 2.70
C PRO A 71 -6.52 -0.67 3.46
N VAL A 72 -5.86 0.21 4.21
CA VAL A 72 -6.51 1.35 4.88
C VAL A 72 -6.63 2.56 3.95
N ARG A 73 -5.76 2.62 2.92
CA ARG A 73 -5.86 3.56 1.81
C ARG A 73 -5.48 2.86 0.51
N LEU A 74 -6.15 3.26 -0.56
CA LEU A 74 -5.93 2.74 -1.90
C LEU A 74 -5.12 3.76 -2.71
N GLY A 75 -4.08 3.27 -3.36
CA GLY A 75 -3.25 4.02 -4.29
C GLY A 75 -3.48 3.58 -5.73
N ARG A 76 -3.49 4.56 -6.63
CA ARG A 76 -3.62 4.39 -8.08
C ARG A 76 -2.28 4.69 -8.77
N PRO A 77 -2.09 4.23 -10.03
CA PRO A 77 -0.97 4.67 -10.86
C PRO A 77 -0.84 6.20 -10.89
N GLY A 78 0.39 6.71 -10.87
CA GLY A 78 0.66 8.15 -10.83
C GLY A 78 2.13 8.47 -10.53
N ALA A 79 2.54 9.73 -10.67
CA ALA A 79 3.92 10.18 -10.39
C ALA A 79 5.02 9.31 -11.05
N GLY A 80 4.76 8.79 -12.25
CA GLY A 80 5.66 7.89 -12.99
C GLY A 80 5.61 6.42 -12.57
N PHE A 81 4.83 6.06 -11.54
CA PHE A 81 4.61 4.68 -11.11
C PHE A 81 3.37 4.08 -11.80
N PRO A 82 3.50 2.94 -12.51
CA PRO A 82 2.46 2.47 -13.43
C PRO A 82 1.37 1.60 -12.79
N TRP A 83 1.52 1.21 -11.52
CA TRP A 83 0.66 0.21 -10.90
C TRP A 83 -0.13 0.76 -9.70
N SER A 84 -1.25 0.10 -9.42
CA SER A 84 -1.99 0.26 -8.18
C SER A 84 -1.11 -0.16 -6.99
N TRP A 85 -1.25 0.53 -5.86
CA TRP A 85 -0.42 0.34 -4.66
C TRP A 85 -1.28 0.57 -3.41
N SER A 86 -0.87 0.09 -2.24
CA SER A 86 -1.74 0.15 -1.05
C SER A 86 -1.00 0.68 0.17
N ILE A 87 -1.74 1.36 1.05
CA ILE A 87 -1.30 1.61 2.43
C ILE A 87 -2.02 0.62 3.32
N VAL A 88 -1.26 -0.15 4.11
CA VAL A 88 -1.74 -1.18 5.02
C VAL A 88 -1.25 -0.89 6.45
N PRO A 89 -1.86 -1.48 7.48
CA PRO A 89 -1.31 -1.42 8.84
C PRO A 89 0.10 -2.01 8.90
N TRP A 90 0.95 -1.41 9.73
CA TRP A 90 2.25 -1.95 10.12
C TRP A 90 2.05 -2.83 11.35
N THR A 91 2.07 -4.14 11.15
CA THR A 91 1.91 -5.17 12.19
C THR A 91 2.94 -6.26 12.01
#